data_AF-A0A536UJM5-F1
#
_entry.id   AF-A0A536UJM5-F1
#
_cell.length_a   1.000
_cell.length_b   1.000
_cell.length_c   1.000
_cell.angle_alpha   90.00
_cell.angle_beta   90.00
_cell.angle_gamma   90.00
#
_symmetry.space_group_name_H-M   'P 1'
#
loop_
_entity.id
_entity.type
_entity.pdbx_description
1 polymer ?
#
loop_
_entity_poly.entity_id
_entity_poly.type
_entity_poly.pdbx_seq_one_letter_code
_entity_poly.pdbx_strand_id
1 'polypeptide(L)'
;YNCHQISKEEISFGTIGPSLYQYGKLRGVTDAAAPASAEIIKYTWGKIWNAKAYNACSAMPRFGHAGVLNEQQVRDLMALLLDPQSPVNR
;
A
#
# COMPACT_ATOMS: atom_id res chain seq x y z
N TYR A 1 0.48 5.59 8.97
CA TYR A 1 -0.01 6.95 9.30
C TYR A 1 1.10 8.00 9.32
N ASN A 2 2.26 7.77 9.94
CA ASN A 2 3.36 8.77 10.05
C ASN A 2 3.77 9.48 8.75
N CYS A 3 3.58 8.88 7.58
CA CYS A 3 3.99 9.45 6.29
C CYS A 3 2.86 9.62 5.28
N HIS A 4 1.71 9.00 5.50
CA HIS A 4 0.63 8.90 4.52
C HIS A 4 -0.72 9.03 5.23
N GLN A 5 -1.63 9.79 4.61
CA GLN A 5 -3.05 9.62 4.85
C GLN A 5 -3.50 8.24 4.33
N ILE A 6 -4.30 7.51 5.11
CA ILE A 6 -4.75 6.15 4.77
C ILE A 6 -6.28 6.08 4.70
N SER A 7 -6.98 6.41 5.80
CA SER A 7 -8.44 6.55 5.80
C SER A 7 -8.83 8.03 5.87
N LYS A 8 -10.12 8.33 5.63
CA LYS A 8 -10.66 9.69 5.73
C LYS A 8 -10.94 10.07 7.19
N GLU A 9 -11.30 9.09 8.01
CA GLU A 9 -11.71 9.24 9.40
C GLU A 9 -10.53 9.51 10.32
N GLU A 10 -9.34 8.99 9.99
CA GLU A 10 -8.12 9.26 10.74
C GLU A 10 -7.57 10.64 10.38
N ILE A 11 -7.56 11.55 11.35
CA ILE A 11 -7.11 12.93 11.18
C ILE A 11 -5.60 13.09 11.48
N SER A 12 -4.98 12.12 12.15
CA SER A 12 -3.56 12.13 12.49
C SER A 12 -2.76 11.34 11.45
N PHE A 13 -2.27 12.06 10.42
CA PHE A 13 -1.41 11.48 9.39
C PHE A 13 -0.33 12.45 8.93
N GLY A 14 0.77 11.91 8.40
CA GLY A 14 1.84 12.69 7.79
C GLY A 14 1.65 12.89 6.29
N THR A 15 2.47 13.77 5.72
CA THR A 15 2.40 14.21 4.31
C THR A 15 3.73 14.05 3.56
N ILE A 16 4.66 13.26 4.12
CA ILE A 16 5.96 12.97 3.48
C ILE A 16 5.76 12.18 2.17
N GLY A 17 4.83 11.23 2.19
CA GLY A 17 4.40 10.48 1.01
C GLY A 17 3.02 10.92 0.53
N PRO A 18 2.59 10.46 -0.67
CA PRO A 18 1.26 10.77 -1.19
C PRO A 18 0.16 10.16 -0.32
N SER A 19 -1.05 10.71 -0.40
CA SER A 19 -2.22 10.06 0.21
C SER A 19 -2.45 8.67 -0.40
N LEU A 20 -2.79 7.72 0.46
CA LEU A 20 -3.22 6.36 0.13
C LEU A 20 -4.72 6.17 0.37
N TYR A 21 -5.46 7.25 0.64
CA TYR A 21 -6.92 7.20 0.72
C TYR A 21 -7.50 6.70 -0.61
N GLN A 22 -8.42 5.73 -0.53
CA GLN A 22 -9.03 5.06 -1.68
C GLN A 22 -8.00 4.40 -2.63
N TYR A 23 -6.85 3.96 -2.11
CA TYR A 23 -5.74 3.46 -2.94
C TYR A 23 -6.17 2.40 -3.96
N GLY A 24 -6.84 1.33 -3.52
CA GLY A 24 -7.30 0.23 -4.38
C GLY A 24 -8.41 0.68 -5.33
N LYS A 25 -9.39 1.42 -4.80
CA LYS A 25 -10.52 1.96 -5.57
C LYS A 25 -10.08 2.85 -6.73
N LEU A 26 -9.16 3.79 -6.48
CA LEU A 26 -8.62 4.70 -7.49
C LEU A 26 -7.75 4.00 -8.54
N ARG A 27 -7.33 2.76 -8.27
CA ARG A 27 -6.52 1.93 -9.17
C ARG A 27 -7.33 0.81 -9.84
N GLY A 28 -8.66 0.84 -9.70
CA GLY A 28 -9.55 -0.11 -10.36
C GLY A 28 -9.54 -1.51 -9.74
N VAL A 29 -9.06 -1.67 -8.51
CA VAL A 29 -9.09 -2.97 -7.82
C VAL A 29 -10.48 -3.22 -7.28
N THR A 30 -11.27 -4.02 -8.00
CA THR A 30 -12.58 -4.50 -7.55
C THR A 30 -12.53 -5.92 -6.99
N ASP A 31 -11.48 -6.67 -7.32
CA ASP A 31 -11.17 -7.99 -6.79
C ASP A 31 -9.65 -8.19 -6.89
N ALA A 32 -8.99 -8.51 -5.77
CA ALA A 32 -7.55 -8.72 -5.72
C ALA A 32 -7.09 -9.99 -6.45
N ALA A 33 -7.97 -10.98 -6.63
CA ALA A 33 -7.69 -12.21 -7.37
C ALA A 33 -7.96 -12.08 -8.87
N ALA A 34 -8.63 -11.01 -9.31
CA ALA A 34 -8.93 -10.81 -10.72
C ALA A 34 -7.66 -10.54 -11.55
N PRO A 35 -7.55 -11.09 -12.78
CA PRO A 35 -6.43 -10.83 -13.66
C PRO A 35 -6.18 -9.35 -13.95
N ALA A 36 -7.25 -8.54 -14.02
CA ALA A 36 -7.16 -7.09 -14.23
C ALA A 36 -6.42 -6.35 -13.10
N SER A 37 -6.42 -6.90 -11.88
CA SER A 37 -5.73 -6.34 -10.72
C SER A 37 -4.28 -6.80 -10.60
N ALA A 38 -3.85 -7.80 -11.37
CA ALA A 38 -2.56 -8.47 -11.13
C ALA A 38 -1.37 -7.50 -11.12
N GLU A 39 -1.35 -6.55 -12.06
CA GLU A 39 -0.24 -5.59 -12.16
C GLU A 39 -0.19 -4.63 -10.98
N ILE A 40 -1.34 -4.18 -10.47
CA ILE A 40 -1.34 -3.31 -9.30
C ILE A 40 -1.01 -4.08 -8.01
N ILE A 41 -1.49 -5.32 -7.86
CA ILE A 41 -1.11 -6.19 -6.75
C ILE A 41 0.42 -6.39 -6.72
N LYS A 42 1.03 -6.74 -7.85
CA LYS A 42 2.49 -6.89 -7.96
C LYS A 42 3.23 -5.61 -7.61
N TYR A 43 2.77 -4.47 -8.14
CA TYR A 43 3.38 -3.17 -7.88
C TYR A 43 3.29 -2.78 -6.40
N THR A 44 2.12 -2.91 -5.77
CA THR A 44 1.93 -2.55 -4.36
C THR A 44 2.77 -3.43 -3.46
N TRP A 45 2.83 -4.75 -3.72
CA TRP A 45 3.72 -5.66 -3.01
C TRP A 45 5.17 -5.20 -3.10
N GLY A 46 5.65 -5.00 -4.32
CA GLY A 46 7.04 -4.60 -4.56
C GLY A 46 7.38 -3.25 -3.92
N LYS A 47 6.45 -2.29 -3.94
CA LYS A 47 6.62 -0.99 -3.28
C LYS A 47 6.75 -1.11 -1.76
N ILE A 48 5.95 -1.96 -1.11
CA ILE A 48 6.05 -2.19 0.35
C ILE A 48 7.32 -2.98 0.67
N TRP A 49 7.62 -4.02 -0.10
CA TRP A 49 8.76 -4.90 0.13
C TRP A 49 10.10 -4.17 -0.04
N ASN A 50 10.26 -3.43 -1.14
CA ASN A 50 11.46 -2.69 -1.48
C ASN A 50 11.14 -1.46 -2.35
N ALA A 51 10.71 -0.37 -1.73
CA ALA A 51 10.36 0.87 -2.43
C ALA A 51 11.48 1.41 -3.35
N LYS A 52 12.75 1.17 -2.98
CA LYS A 52 13.93 1.63 -3.73
C LYS A 52 14.16 0.89 -5.05
N ALA A 53 13.55 -0.29 -5.23
CA ALA A 53 13.57 -1.01 -6.51
C ALA A 53 12.74 -0.30 -7.59
N TYR A 54 11.78 0.55 -7.20
CA TYR A 54 10.89 1.26 -8.11
C TYR A 54 11.18 2.77 -8.19
N ASN A 55 11.89 3.32 -7.20
CA ASN A 55 12.34 4.70 -7.20
C ASN A 55 13.65 4.81 -6.41
N ALA A 56 14.74 5.08 -7.12
CA ALA A 56 16.06 5.22 -6.52
C ALA A 56 16.02 6.28 -5.40
N CYS A 57 16.66 5.97 -4.28
CA CYS A 57 16.72 6.87 -3.12
C CYS A 57 15.36 7.27 -2.50
N SER A 58 14.28 6.50 -2.74
CA SER A 58 13.01 6.70 -2.05
C SER A 58 13.20 6.78 -0.52
N ALA A 59 12.53 7.76 0.10
CA ALA A 59 12.47 7.92 1.55
C ALA A 59 11.62 6.84 2.23
N MET A 60 10.80 6.10 1.47
CA MET A 60 10.03 4.98 2.00
C MET A 60 10.98 3.81 2.37
N PRO A 61 10.89 3.25 3.59
CA PRO A 61 11.72 2.12 3.99
C PRO A 61 11.50 0.88 3.11
N ARG A 62 12.52 0.03 3.02
CA ARG A 62 12.46 -1.26 2.32
C ARG A 62 11.98 -2.35 3.26
N PHE A 63 10.72 -2.29 3.70
CA PHE A 63 10.26 -3.01 4.90
C PHE A 63 10.54 -4.52 4.88
N GLY A 64 10.18 -5.20 3.78
CA GLY A 64 10.42 -6.64 3.65
C GLY A 64 11.90 -6.97 3.44
N HIS A 65 12.57 -6.26 2.51
CA HIS A 65 13.99 -6.49 2.23
C HIS A 65 14.92 -6.21 3.43
N ALA A 66 14.57 -5.25 4.28
CA ALA A 66 15.31 -4.93 5.50
C ALA A 66 14.89 -5.78 6.72
N GLY A 67 13.94 -6.70 6.56
CA GLY A 67 13.45 -7.57 7.64
C GLY A 67 12.65 -6.85 8.74
N VAL A 68 12.18 -5.62 8.48
CA VAL A 68 11.38 -4.85 9.44
C VAL A 68 9.96 -5.40 9.54
N LEU A 69 9.41 -5.87 8.42
CA LEU A 69 8.14 -6.57 8.36
C LEU A 69 8.36 -7.97 7.80
N ASN A 70 7.66 -8.95 8.37
CA ASN A 70 7.58 -10.29 7.79
C ASN A 70 6.54 -10.36 6.66
N GLU A 71 6.51 -11.48 5.95
CA GLU A 71 5.62 -11.66 4.80
C GLU A 71 4.13 -11.51 5.17
N GLN A 72 3.70 -12.04 6.31
CA GLN A 72 2.31 -11.94 6.76
C GLN A 72 1.91 -10.49 7.02
N GLN A 73 2.74 -9.70 7.69
CA GLN A 73 2.48 -8.28 7.92
C GLN A 73 2.38 -7.49 6.62
N VAL A 74 3.19 -7.85 5.61
CA VAL A 74 3.07 -7.25 4.27
C VAL A 74 1.74 -7.66 3.61
N ARG A 75 1.31 -8.91 3.73
CA ARG A 75 0.00 -9.38 3.24
C ARG A 75 -1.16 -8.63 3.91
N ASP A 76 -1.08 -8.37 5.20
CA ASP A 76 -2.09 -7.62 5.93
C ASP A 76 -2.18 -6.16 5.45
N LEU A 77 -1.02 -5.52 5.19
CA LEU A 77 -0.99 -4.18 4.59
C LEU A 77 -1.52 -4.16 3.16
N MET A 78 -1.28 -5.21 2.38
CA MET A 78 -1.86 -5.37 1.06
C MET A 78 -3.39 -5.40 1.13
N ALA A 79 -3.95 -6.21 2.03
CA ALA A 79 -5.40 -6.27 2.24
C ALA A 79 -5.96 -4.90 2.67
N LEU A 80 -5.30 -4.21 3.60
CA LEU A 80 -5.70 -2.86 4.02
C LEU A 80 -5.79 -1.88 2.83
N LEU A 81 -4.82 -1.90 1.91
CA LEU A 81 -4.78 -0.93 0.81
C LEU A 81 -5.65 -1.31 -0.39
N LEU A 82 -5.85 -2.60 -0.64
CA LEU A 82 -6.38 -3.10 -1.91
C LEU A 82 -7.76 -3.76 -1.80
N ASP A 83 -8.15 -4.26 -0.63
CA ASP A 83 -9.46 -4.91 -0.45
C ASP A 83 -10.58 -3.87 -0.62
N PRO A 84 -11.56 -4.09 -1.53
CA PRO A 84 -12.73 -3.20 -1.68
C PRO A 84 -13.54 -3.03 -0.39
N GLN A 85 -13.45 -4.00 0.53
CA GLN A 85 -14.12 -3.95 1.80
C GLN A 85 -13.37 -3.18 2.89
N SER A 86 -12.07 -2.93 2.70
CA SER A 86 -11.24 -2.17 3.63
C SER A 86 -11.80 -0.77 3.86
N PRO A 87 -11.75 -0.23 5.10
CA PRO A 87 -12.16 1.14 5.39
C PRO A 87 -11.40 2.19 4.55
N VAL A 88 -10.19 1.86 4.06
CA VAL A 88 -9.40 2.72 3.15
C VAL A 88 -10.14 2.98 1.83
N ASN A 89 -10.91 2.02 1.35
CA ASN A 89 -11.53 2.02 0.02
C ASN A 89 -13.04 2.35 0.05
N ARG A 90 -13.59 2.73 1.19
CA ARG A 90 -14.99 3.15 1.32
C ARG A 90 -15.20 4.61 0.90
#